data_AF-A0A1C7MVL1-F1
#
_entry.id   AF-A0A1C7MVL1-F1
#
_cell.length_a   1.000
_cell.length_b   1.000
_cell.length_c   1.000
_cell.angle_alpha   90.00
_cell.angle_beta   90.00
_cell.angle_gamma   90.00
#
_symmetry.space_group_name_H-M   'P 1'
#
loop_
_entity.id
_entity.type
_entity.pdbx_description
1 polymer ?
#
loop_
_entity_poly.entity_id
_entity_poly.type
_entity_poly.pdbx_seq_one_letter_code
_entity_poly.pdbx_strand_id
1 'polypeptide(L)' 'MKTNSLPFISRRSTVYGTHAVVSSSQPLATQAGIEILKKGGNAADAAIAV' A
#
# COMPACT_ATOMS: atom_id res chain seq x y z
N MET A 1 13.41 23.93 -11.05
CA MET A 1 12.56 22.76 -10.75
C MET A 1 12.94 21.66 -11.75
N LYS A 2 13.65 20.61 -11.33
CA LYS A 2 14.06 19.53 -12.26
C LYS A 2 12.86 18.64 -12.56
N THR A 3 12.42 18.59 -13.81
CA THR A 3 11.42 17.63 -14.28
C THR A 3 12.10 16.27 -14.38
N ASN A 4 12.00 15.45 -13.33
CA ASN A 4 12.55 14.10 -13.31
C ASN A 4 11.65 13.20 -14.19
N SER A 5 11.78 13.33 -15.51
CA SER A 5 11.01 12.58 -16.49
C SER A 5 11.63 11.20 -16.70
N LEU A 6 10.84 10.15 -16.53
CA LEU A 6 11.24 8.78 -16.89
C LEU A 6 11.37 8.68 -18.43
N PRO A 7 12.35 7.92 -18.96
CA PRO A 7 12.56 7.78 -20.40
C PRO A 7 11.50 6.88 -21.10
N PHE A 8 10.46 6.47 -20.38
CA PHE A 8 9.41 5.58 -20.87
C PHE A 8 8.07 5.84 -20.16
N ILE A 9 6.98 5.39 -20.78
CA ILE A 9 5.64 5.43 -20.21
C ILE A 9 5.52 4.31 -19.17
N SER A 10 5.25 4.67 -17.92
CA SER A 10 4.92 3.72 -16.84
C SER A 10 3.41 3.60 -16.67
N ARG A 11 2.96 2.46 -16.13
CA ARG A 11 1.55 2.21 -15.77
C ARG A 11 1.49 1.52 -14.41
N ARG A 12 0.44 1.79 -13.63
CA ARG A 12 0.10 1.02 -12.43
C ARG A 12 -1.13 0.17 -12.72
N SER A 13 -0.98 -1.15 -12.62
CA SER A 13 -2.12 -2.07 -12.68
C SER A 13 -2.96 -1.95 -11.41
N THR A 14 -4.28 -2.14 -11.53
CA THR A 14 -5.16 -2.23 -10.37
C THR A 14 -4.74 -3.41 -9.49
N VAL A 15 -4.62 -3.17 -8.18
CA VAL A 15 -4.27 -4.20 -7.20
C VAL A 15 -5.56 -4.79 -6.63
N TYR A 16 -5.62 -6.11 -6.57
CA TYR A 16 -6.72 -6.88 -5.98
C TYR A 16 -6.21 -7.73 -4.81
N GLY A 17 -7.06 -8.06 -3.85
CA GLY A 17 -6.77 -8.96 -2.74
C GLY A 17 -7.99 -9.80 -2.40
N THR A 18 -7.80 -11.08 -2.08
CA THR A 18 -8.89 -12.02 -1.73
C THR A 18 -9.35 -11.87 -0.28
N HIS A 19 -8.48 -11.40 0.61
CA HIS A 19 -8.74 -11.29 2.04
C HIS A 19 -8.72 -9.84 2.51
N ALA A 20 -7.72 -9.06 2.09
CA ALA A 20 -7.59 -7.66 2.46
C ALA A 20 -6.64 -6.92 1.48
N VAL A 21 -6.72 -5.59 1.49
CA VAL A 21 -5.85 -4.68 0.74
C VAL A 21 -5.54 -3.47 1.64
N VAL A 22 -4.30 -2.96 1.61
CA VAL A 22 -3.88 -1.74 2.29
C VAL A 22 -3.22 -0.82 1.27
N SER A 23 -3.48 0.49 1.35
CA SER A 23 -2.91 1.51 0.46
C SER A 23 -2.50 2.74 1.26
N SER A 24 -1.28 3.22 1.04
CA SER A 24 -0.76 4.45 1.65
C SER A 24 0.32 5.07 0.76
N SER A 25 0.72 6.31 1.06
CA SER A 25 1.80 7.00 0.35
C SER A 25 3.20 6.47 0.70
N GLN A 26 3.33 5.70 1.79
CA GLN A 26 4.62 5.20 2.30
C GLN A 26 4.65 3.67 2.29
N PRO A 27 5.54 3.00 1.53
CA PRO A 27 5.55 1.54 1.42
C PRO A 27 5.68 0.80 2.76
N LEU A 28 6.44 1.35 3.72
CA LEU A 28 6.60 0.76 5.05
C LEU A 28 5.33 0.86 5.91
N ALA A 29 4.54 1.93 5.76
CA ALA A 29 3.25 2.06 6.42
C ALA A 29 2.25 1.04 5.87
N THR A 30 2.20 0.88 4.54
CA THR A 30 1.42 -0.19 3.91
C THR A 30 1.82 -1.57 4.44
N GLN A 31 3.12 -1.83 4.59
CA GLN A 31 3.63 -3.08 5.14
C GLN A 31 3.18 -3.30 6.60
N ALA A 32 3.19 -2.26 7.44
CA ALA A 32 2.71 -2.35 8.82
C ALA A 32 1.22 -2.71 8.88
N GLY A 33 0.36 -2.07 8.06
CA GLY A 33 -1.05 -2.44 7.96
C GLY A 33 -1.26 -3.89 7.49
N ILE A 34 -0.46 -4.35 6.53
CA ILE A 34 -0.49 -5.75 6.07
C ILE A 34 -0.07 -6.74 7.18
N GLU A 35 0.90 -6.38 8.02
CA GLU A 35 1.29 -7.21 9.17
C GLU A 35 0.19 -7.33 10.22
N ILE A 36 -0.56 -6.25 10.49
CA ILE A 36 -1.70 -6.30 11.41
C ILE A 36 -2.80 -7.23 10.89
N LEU A 37 -3.12 -7.14 9.59
CA LEU A 37 -4.08 -8.05 8.95
C LEU A 37 -3.62 -9.51 9.02
N LYS A 38 -2.32 -9.78 8.80
CA LYS A 38 -1.75 -11.14 8.93
C LYS A 38 -1.81 -11.69 10.35
N LYS A 39 -1.76 -10.83 11.35
CA LYS A 39 -1.90 -11.19 12.78
C LYS A 39 -3.36 -11.37 13.21
N GLY A 40 -4.32 -11.26 12.28
CA GLY A 40 -5.75 -11.41 12.55
C GLY A 40 -6.48 -10.13 12.94
N GLY A 41 -5.83 -8.96 12.81
CA GLY A 41 -6.47 -7.67 13.00
C GLY A 41 -7.46 -7.35 11.87
N ASN A 42 -8.40 -6.45 12.14
CA ASN A 42 -9.40 -6.01 11.16
C ASN A 42 -8.89 -4.78 10.35
N ALA A 43 -9.76 -4.25 9.47
CA ALA A 43 -9.42 -3.09 8.64
C ALA A 43 -9.18 -1.79 9.44
N ALA A 44 -9.86 -1.59 10.57
CA ALA A 44 -9.64 -0.44 11.44
C ALA A 44 -8.31 -0.55 12.19
N ASP A 45 -7.97 -1.75 12.70
CA ASP A 45 -6.67 -2.00 13.34
C ASP A 45 -5.52 -1.73 12.34
N ALA A 46 -5.69 -2.21 11.10
CA ALA A 46 -4.72 -1.98 10.02
C ALA A 46 -4.57 -0.50 9.69
N ALA A 47 -5.65 0.29 9.72
CA ALA A 47 -5.62 1.72 9.46
C ALA A 47 -4.88 2.52 10.55
N ILE A 48 -4.90 2.06 11.80
CA ILE A 48 -4.14 2.69 12.91
C ILE A 48 -2.62 2.45 12.74
N ALA A 49 -2.22 1.35 12.11
CA ALA A 49 -0.81 1.02 11.88
C ALA A 49 -0.19 1.67 10.63
N VAL A 50 -1.00 2.25 9.75
CA VAL A 50 -0.60 2.93 8.50
C VAL A 50 -0.32 4.41 8.76
#